data_AF-A0A9N9RU16-F1
#
_entry.id   AF-A0A9N9RU16-F1
#
_cell.length_a   1.000
_cell.length_b   1.000
_cell.length_c   1.000
_cell.angle_alpha   90.00
_cell.angle_beta   90.00
_cell.angle_gamma   90.00
#
_symmetry.space_group_name_H-M   'P 1'
#
loop_
_entity.id
_entity.type
_entity.pdbx_description
1 polymer ?
#
loop_
_entity_poly.entity_id
_entity_poly.type
_entity_poly.pdbx_seq_one_letter_code
_entity_poly.pdbx_strand_id
1 'polypeptide(L)'
;MRSELRTSASTLSAAPSLSQSKVSIASSHSSQKSTSSKKSNKSDVPLTRKEIIAQYIEKAKWYTSVGLGTTAILSVFAFLFLIPFVVDPAISALTADYDPEPVTCVISDHTYSEGITNCTWSSCREGCTTAQTRCHQMTVNYTKIPYKEWAKNPVDLELVDWDVADTRFLINTEGCGYPPYVNCTEFAKQFGNEHVRTRTFPCYYSRAFNELVTARYSWEENLKHLILSIIIPNVLFAVSIGVLSYWYCPCCEKACHKDPRVYAEFPSAKEKKIRSWEIEYIESEECINKL
;
A
#
# COMPACT_ATOMS: atom_id res chain seq x y z
N MET A 1 -41.51 6.86 48.57
CA MET A 1 -42.58 6.51 47.61
C MET A 1 -42.37 5.09 47.11
N ARG A 2 -43.37 4.50 46.43
CA ARG A 2 -43.36 3.21 45.69
C ARG A 2 -41.99 2.83 45.09
N SER A 3 -41.40 1.66 45.37
CA SER A 3 -41.73 0.29 44.89
C SER A 3 -41.44 0.09 43.38
N GLU A 4 -40.82 -0.99 42.88
CA GLU A 4 -40.40 -2.29 43.46
C GLU A 4 -39.26 -2.91 42.60
N LEU A 5 -38.91 -4.19 42.83
CA LEU A 5 -37.76 -4.92 42.27
C LEU A 5 -38.11 -5.80 41.03
N ARG A 6 -37.13 -6.59 40.57
CA ARG A 6 -37.20 -7.87 39.80
C ARG A 6 -37.31 -7.90 38.24
N THR A 7 -36.19 -8.30 37.63
CA THR A 7 -36.01 -9.47 36.72
C THR A 7 -37.14 -9.95 35.79
N SER A 8 -36.87 -10.03 34.47
CA SER A 8 -36.72 -11.29 33.69
C SER A 8 -36.71 -11.09 32.17
N ALA A 9 -36.19 -12.07 31.43
CA ALA A 9 -35.98 -12.07 29.98
C ALA A 9 -37.26 -12.15 29.13
N SER A 10 -37.17 -11.79 27.83
CA SER A 10 -37.58 -12.66 26.70
C SER A 10 -37.33 -12.07 25.29
N THR A 11 -37.08 -12.99 24.33
CA THR A 11 -37.40 -12.95 22.88
C THR A 11 -36.95 -11.79 21.96
N LEU A 12 -36.19 -12.13 20.91
CA LEU A 12 -36.11 -11.36 19.66
C LEU A 12 -37.39 -11.55 18.82
N SER A 13 -37.91 -10.46 18.25
CA SER A 13 -38.88 -10.39 17.14
C SER A 13 -39.07 -8.90 16.75
N ALA A 14 -39.34 -8.50 15.51
CA ALA A 14 -39.30 -9.19 14.21
C ALA A 14 -39.12 -8.13 13.08
N ALA A 15 -38.79 -8.56 11.85
CA ALA A 15 -38.74 -7.69 10.68
C ALA A 15 -40.10 -7.67 9.91
N PRO A 16 -40.44 -6.58 9.20
CA PRO A 16 -41.67 -6.51 8.40
C PRO A 16 -41.57 -7.26 7.05
N SER A 17 -42.73 -7.74 6.57
CA SER A 17 -42.97 -8.33 5.22
C SER A 17 -43.46 -7.24 4.24
N LEU A 18 -43.71 -7.40 2.93
CA LEU A 18 -44.29 -8.46 2.05
C LEU A 18 -43.56 -8.45 0.66
N SER A 19 -43.87 -9.24 -0.40
CA SER A 19 -44.98 -10.16 -0.77
C SER A 19 -44.43 -11.41 -1.49
N GLN A 20 -44.83 -12.64 -1.17
CA GLN A 20 -46.05 -13.39 -1.58
C GLN A 20 -46.20 -13.76 -3.09
N SER A 21 -46.10 -15.06 -3.39
CA SER A 21 -46.95 -15.81 -4.36
C SER A 21 -46.93 -17.34 -4.06
N LYS A 22 -47.87 -18.10 -4.62
CA LYS A 22 -48.46 -19.39 -4.13
C LYS A 22 -48.98 -20.23 -5.34
N VAL A 23 -49.37 -21.52 -5.36
CA VAL A 23 -49.51 -22.73 -4.47
C VAL A 23 -49.95 -23.89 -5.42
N SER A 24 -49.74 -25.21 -5.28
CA SER A 24 -48.96 -26.15 -4.43
C SER A 24 -48.83 -27.53 -5.15
N ILE A 25 -48.15 -28.52 -4.56
CA ILE A 25 -48.07 -29.92 -5.07
C ILE A 25 -49.34 -30.73 -4.74
N ALA A 26 -49.91 -31.44 -5.74
CA ALA A 26 -50.78 -32.63 -5.58
C ALA A 26 -50.87 -33.41 -6.91
N SER A 27 -51.32 -34.68 -6.89
CA SER A 27 -51.23 -35.64 -8.01
C SER A 27 -52.56 -36.32 -8.38
N SER A 28 -52.77 -36.68 -9.66
CA SER A 28 -53.76 -37.72 -10.04
C SER A 28 -53.53 -38.40 -11.41
N HIS A 29 -53.63 -39.74 -11.38
CA HIS A 29 -54.12 -40.70 -12.39
C HIS A 29 -53.82 -40.57 -13.92
N SER A 30 -52.87 -41.42 -14.35
CA SER A 30 -53.05 -42.51 -15.35
C SER A 30 -54.05 -42.38 -16.53
N SER A 31 -53.52 -42.47 -17.76
CA SER A 31 -53.93 -43.49 -18.75
C SER A 31 -52.93 -43.61 -19.92
N GLN A 32 -52.87 -44.79 -20.54
CA GLN A 32 -51.95 -45.09 -21.65
C GLN A 32 -52.55 -44.71 -23.01
N LYS A 33 -51.72 -44.26 -23.96
CA LYS A 33 -51.86 -44.70 -25.36
C LYS A 33 -50.51 -44.70 -26.09
N SER A 34 -50.29 -45.75 -26.88
CA SER A 34 -49.03 -46.01 -27.58
C SER A 34 -49.03 -45.50 -29.02
N THR A 35 -47.88 -45.04 -29.51
CA THR A 35 -47.47 -45.25 -30.91
C THR A 35 -45.94 -45.18 -31.03
N SER A 36 -45.39 -45.65 -32.14
CA SER A 36 -43.97 -46.03 -32.27
C SER A 36 -43.21 -45.20 -33.30
N SER A 37 -41.87 -45.22 -33.18
CA SER A 37 -40.87 -44.80 -34.18
C SER A 37 -40.71 -43.28 -34.38
N LYS A 38 -39.50 -42.76 -34.67
CA LYS A 38 -38.21 -43.41 -34.98
C LYS A 38 -37.10 -42.90 -34.03
N LYS A 39 -36.20 -43.78 -33.58
CA LYS A 39 -34.87 -43.35 -33.12
C LYS A 39 -34.06 -42.90 -34.33
N SER A 40 -33.48 -41.70 -34.27
CA SER A 40 -32.32 -41.36 -35.10
C SER A 40 -31.08 -41.68 -34.26
N ASN A 41 -30.26 -42.64 -34.71
CA ASN A 41 -28.98 -42.94 -34.05
C ASN A 41 -27.97 -41.82 -34.37
N LYS A 42 -27.94 -40.78 -33.54
CA LYS A 42 -26.71 -40.01 -33.41
C LYS A 42 -25.75 -40.86 -32.60
N SER A 43 -24.76 -41.44 -33.27
CA SER A 43 -23.75 -42.28 -32.61
C SER A 43 -22.89 -41.39 -31.72
N ASP A 44 -22.91 -41.62 -30.42
CA ASP A 44 -21.99 -40.98 -29.48
C ASP A 44 -20.58 -41.51 -29.71
N VAL A 45 -19.84 -40.81 -30.59
CA VAL A 45 -18.41 -41.02 -30.76
C VAL A 45 -17.74 -40.73 -29.41
N PRO A 46 -16.97 -41.66 -28.84
CA PRO A 46 -16.37 -41.47 -27.52
C PRO A 46 -15.36 -40.32 -27.59
N LEU A 47 -15.73 -39.17 -26.99
CA LEU A 47 -14.99 -37.92 -27.07
C LEU A 47 -13.52 -38.14 -26.69
N THR A 48 -12.61 -37.88 -27.63
CA THR A 48 -11.20 -38.24 -27.51
C THR A 48 -10.58 -37.48 -26.35
N ARG A 49 -9.66 -38.10 -25.59
CA ARG A 49 -8.96 -37.45 -24.47
C ARG A 49 -8.39 -36.06 -24.85
N LYS A 50 -7.94 -35.89 -26.10
CA LYS A 50 -7.45 -34.61 -26.64
C LYS A 50 -8.53 -33.52 -26.72
N GLU A 51 -9.74 -33.87 -27.14
CA GLU A 51 -10.87 -32.96 -27.32
C GLU A 51 -11.42 -32.50 -25.97
N ILE A 52 -11.47 -33.42 -24.98
CA ILE A 52 -11.75 -33.08 -23.58
C ILE A 52 -10.71 -32.10 -23.04
N ILE A 53 -9.42 -32.38 -23.22
CA ILE A 53 -8.33 -31.51 -22.74
C ILE A 53 -8.41 -30.12 -23.36
N ALA A 54 -8.67 -30.00 -24.67
CA ALA A 54 -8.84 -28.71 -25.35
C ALA A 54 -9.98 -27.87 -24.74
N GLN A 55 -11.15 -28.50 -24.55
CA GLN A 55 -12.32 -27.85 -23.94
C GLN A 55 -12.10 -27.39 -22.49
N TYR A 56 -11.27 -28.09 -21.71
CA TYR A 56 -10.86 -27.64 -20.38
C TYR A 56 -9.82 -26.50 -20.44
N ILE A 57 -8.89 -26.53 -21.39
CA ILE A 57 -7.89 -25.46 -21.59
C ILE A 57 -8.56 -24.15 -22.02
N GLU A 58 -9.53 -24.17 -22.94
CA GLU A 58 -10.25 -22.97 -23.38
C GLU A 58 -11.00 -22.29 -22.23
N LYS A 59 -11.68 -23.09 -21.40
CA LYS A 59 -12.37 -22.60 -20.19
C LYS A 59 -11.36 -22.05 -19.18
N ALA A 60 -10.27 -22.76 -18.91
CA ALA A 60 -9.22 -22.31 -18.01
C ALA A 60 -8.59 -20.98 -18.48
N LYS A 61 -8.28 -20.85 -19.78
CA LYS A 61 -7.80 -19.59 -20.37
C LYS A 61 -8.78 -18.44 -20.12
N TRP A 62 -10.08 -18.64 -20.33
CA TRP A 62 -11.09 -17.61 -20.09
C TRP A 62 -11.17 -17.18 -18.62
N TYR A 63 -11.32 -18.13 -17.69
CA TYR A 63 -11.38 -17.83 -16.26
C TYR A 63 -10.11 -17.15 -15.75
N THR A 64 -8.92 -17.64 -16.15
CA THR A 64 -7.65 -17.04 -15.76
C THR A 64 -7.44 -15.68 -16.41
N SER A 65 -7.89 -15.44 -17.64
CA SER A 65 -7.83 -14.12 -18.29
C SER A 65 -8.64 -13.08 -17.54
N VAL A 66 -9.86 -13.41 -17.13
CA VAL A 66 -10.72 -12.53 -16.31
C VAL A 66 -10.10 -12.29 -14.93
N GLY A 67 -9.54 -13.32 -14.30
CA GLY A 67 -8.80 -13.22 -13.03
C GLY A 67 -7.56 -12.33 -13.10
N LEU A 68 -6.74 -12.46 -14.14
CA LEU A 68 -5.55 -11.63 -14.34
C LEU A 68 -5.90 -10.19 -14.72
N GLY A 69 -6.92 -9.98 -15.55
CA GLY A 69 -7.40 -8.64 -15.90
C GLY A 69 -7.92 -7.87 -14.69
N THR A 70 -8.75 -8.51 -13.86
CA THR A 70 -9.22 -7.92 -12.60
C THR A 70 -8.08 -7.71 -11.58
N THR A 71 -7.12 -8.64 -11.49
CA THR A 71 -5.92 -8.48 -10.64
C THR A 71 -5.06 -7.30 -11.10
N ALA A 72 -4.85 -7.12 -12.40
CA ALA A 72 -4.11 -5.99 -12.95
C ALA A 72 -4.78 -4.66 -12.59
N ILE A 73 -6.10 -4.55 -12.81
CA ILE A 73 -6.87 -3.34 -12.45
C ILE A 73 -6.77 -3.05 -10.94
N LEU A 74 -6.97 -4.06 -10.09
CA LEU A 74 -6.86 -3.89 -8.63
C LEU A 74 -5.46 -3.51 -8.17
N SER A 75 -4.40 -4.04 -8.81
CA SER A 75 -3.01 -3.68 -8.48
C SER A 75 -2.69 -2.21 -8.79
N VAL A 76 -3.22 -1.66 -9.89
CA VAL A 76 -3.07 -0.22 -10.21
C VAL A 76 -3.80 0.65 -9.19
N PHE A 77 -5.06 0.34 -8.86
CA PHE A 77 -5.79 1.09 -7.83
C PHE A 77 -5.11 0.99 -6.44
N ALA A 78 -4.64 -0.20 -6.05
CA ALA A 78 -3.90 -0.39 -4.81
C ALA A 78 -2.61 0.45 -4.76
N PHE A 79 -1.85 0.49 -5.86
CA PHE A 79 -0.66 1.33 -5.97
C PHE A 79 -1.00 2.84 -5.84
N LEU A 80 -2.04 3.31 -6.51
CA LEU A 80 -2.49 4.71 -6.43
C LEU A 80 -2.91 5.13 -5.01
N PHE A 81 -3.47 4.22 -4.21
CA PHE A 81 -3.74 4.48 -2.79
C PHE A 81 -2.50 4.36 -1.89
N LEU A 82 -1.56 3.46 -2.20
CA LEU A 82 -0.33 3.31 -1.44
C LEU A 82 0.61 4.51 -1.55
N ILE A 83 0.53 5.30 -2.64
CA ILE A 83 1.35 6.51 -2.82
C ILE A 83 1.16 7.51 -1.66
N PRO A 84 -0.03 8.15 -1.47
CA PRO A 84 -0.21 9.16 -0.44
C PRO A 84 -0.22 8.62 1.00
N PHE A 85 -0.41 7.32 1.21
CA PHE A 85 -0.45 6.72 2.55
C PHE A 85 0.86 6.07 3.01
N VAL A 86 1.77 5.70 2.10
CA VAL A 86 3.01 4.97 2.44
C VAL A 86 4.23 5.53 1.72
N VAL A 87 4.14 5.82 0.40
CA VAL A 87 5.29 6.27 -0.38
C VAL A 87 5.68 7.70 -0.02
N ASP A 88 4.73 8.63 -0.06
CA ASP A 88 4.97 10.05 0.20
C ASP A 88 5.55 10.34 1.61
N PRO A 89 5.00 9.79 2.72
CA PRO A 89 5.62 9.97 4.04
C PRO A 89 6.99 9.26 4.13
N ALA A 90 7.15 8.04 3.62
CA ALA A 90 8.43 7.34 3.70
C ALA A 90 9.54 8.02 2.87
N ILE A 91 9.22 8.60 1.71
CA ILE A 91 10.16 9.45 0.95
C ILE A 91 10.52 10.69 1.76
N SER A 92 9.54 11.36 2.38
CA SER A 92 9.78 12.56 3.20
C SER A 92 10.71 12.27 4.39
N ALA A 93 10.49 11.17 5.10
CA ALA A 93 11.32 10.69 6.20
C ALA A 93 12.76 10.33 5.77
N LEU A 94 12.96 9.92 4.51
CA LEU A 94 14.28 9.62 3.94
C LEU A 94 14.99 10.89 3.43
N THR A 95 14.29 11.82 2.79
CA THR A 95 14.87 13.08 2.27
C THR A 95 15.26 14.07 3.37
N ALA A 96 14.72 13.91 4.58
CA ALA A 96 15.14 14.64 5.77
C ALA A 96 16.56 14.28 6.27
N ASP A 97 17.21 13.24 5.72
CA ASP A 97 18.61 12.88 5.98
C ASP A 97 19.03 12.92 7.47
N TYR A 98 18.34 12.13 8.30
CA TYR A 98 18.70 11.97 9.71
C TYR A 98 19.98 11.14 9.85
N ASP A 99 20.82 11.51 10.83
CA ASP A 99 22.01 10.72 11.14
C ASP A 99 21.63 9.37 11.82
N PRO A 100 22.19 8.23 11.41
CA PRO A 100 21.93 6.95 12.07
C PRO A 100 22.62 6.79 13.45
N GLU A 101 23.60 7.61 13.81
CA GLU A 101 24.19 7.63 15.16
C GLU A 101 23.41 8.62 16.06
N PRO A 102 22.84 8.18 17.20
CA PRO A 102 22.12 9.07 18.09
C PRO A 102 23.09 10.00 18.85
N VAL A 103 22.83 11.31 18.74
CA VAL A 103 23.57 12.38 19.41
C VAL A 103 22.91 12.74 20.75
N THR A 104 23.46 13.74 21.43
CA THR A 104 23.07 14.10 22.81
C THR A 104 22.14 15.31 22.84
N CYS A 105 20.90 15.11 23.29
CA CYS A 105 19.90 16.17 23.50
C CYS A 105 19.60 16.43 24.97
N VAL A 106 19.12 17.64 25.27
CA VAL A 106 18.45 18.02 26.52
C VAL A 106 17.20 18.85 26.21
N ILE A 107 16.12 18.74 27.01
CA ILE A 107 14.89 19.55 26.86
C ILE A 107 15.17 20.98 27.33
N SER A 108 14.98 21.99 26.47
CA SER A 108 15.07 23.40 26.86
C SER A 108 13.73 23.89 27.45
N ASP A 109 12.63 23.78 26.69
CA ASP A 109 11.27 24.00 27.20
C ASP A 109 10.31 22.85 26.94
N HIS A 110 9.29 22.77 27.80
CA HIS A 110 8.06 22.05 27.55
C HIS A 110 6.86 22.95 27.92
N THR A 111 6.10 23.32 26.88
CA THR A 111 4.82 24.02 26.98
C THR A 111 3.68 23.05 26.62
N TYR A 112 2.59 23.09 27.40
CA TYR A 112 1.34 22.38 27.09
C TYR A 112 0.26 23.37 26.67
N SER A 113 -0.49 23.03 25.62
CA SER A 113 -1.59 23.86 25.11
C SER A 113 -2.79 23.02 24.72
N GLU A 114 -3.99 23.57 24.93
CA GLU A 114 -5.26 23.03 24.44
C GLU A 114 -5.93 24.02 23.48
N GLY A 115 -6.71 23.50 22.54
CA GLY A 115 -7.42 24.28 21.51
C GLY A 115 -6.69 24.35 20.17
N ILE A 116 -7.45 24.23 19.08
CA ILE A 116 -6.96 24.16 17.70
C ILE A 116 -6.15 25.40 17.30
N THR A 117 -6.51 26.58 17.82
CA THR A 117 -5.83 27.85 17.54
C THR A 117 -4.46 27.99 18.21
N ASN A 118 -4.24 27.25 19.31
CA ASN A 118 -3.04 27.37 20.15
C ASN A 118 -1.99 26.31 19.76
N CYS A 119 -2.46 25.15 19.25
CA CYS A 119 -1.63 24.05 18.78
C CYS A 119 -1.13 24.25 17.34
N THR A 120 -0.24 25.22 17.12
CA THR A 120 0.46 25.43 15.84
C THR A 120 1.34 24.25 15.44
N TRP A 121 1.94 23.56 16.42
CA TRP A 121 2.65 22.29 16.26
C TRP A 121 2.54 21.44 17.55
N SER A 122 3.00 20.19 17.50
CA SER A 122 3.09 19.28 18.65
C SER A 122 4.25 18.31 18.46
N SER A 123 4.92 17.95 19.55
CA SER A 123 6.02 16.98 19.61
C SER A 123 5.56 15.53 19.39
N CYS A 124 4.28 15.29 19.68
CA CYS A 124 3.62 13.99 19.54
C CYS A 124 2.14 14.21 19.21
N ARG A 125 1.59 13.35 18.35
CA ARG A 125 0.18 13.36 17.94
C ARG A 125 -0.36 11.95 17.73
N GLU A 126 -1.48 11.64 18.38
CA GLU A 126 -2.17 10.35 18.28
C GLU A 126 -3.08 10.35 17.03
N GLY A 127 -2.51 9.85 15.93
CA GLY A 127 -3.10 9.75 14.60
C GLY A 127 -2.67 10.88 13.65
N CYS A 128 -2.07 10.52 12.52
CA CYS A 128 -1.59 11.50 11.54
C CYS A 128 -2.72 12.23 10.78
N THR A 129 -3.97 11.75 10.89
CA THR A 129 -5.18 12.33 10.28
C THR A 129 -6.17 12.97 11.27
N THR A 130 -5.91 12.91 12.58
CA THR A 130 -6.83 13.41 13.63
C THR A 130 -6.62 14.90 13.92
N ALA A 131 -7.67 15.64 14.26
CA ALA A 131 -7.55 17.06 14.60
C ALA A 131 -6.87 17.23 15.97
N GLN A 132 -5.74 17.96 16.02
CA GLN A 132 -4.99 18.18 17.26
C GLN A 132 -5.70 19.21 18.15
N THR A 133 -6.23 18.75 19.29
CA THR A 133 -6.90 19.62 20.28
C THR A 133 -6.11 19.79 21.57
N ARG A 134 -5.05 18.99 21.76
CA ARG A 134 -4.10 19.02 22.87
C ARG A 134 -2.71 18.82 22.31
N CYS A 135 -1.74 19.64 22.69
CA CYS A 135 -0.38 19.55 22.18
C CYS A 135 0.64 19.74 23.30
N HIS A 136 1.70 18.95 23.23
CA HIS A 136 2.92 19.12 24.02
C HIS A 136 3.98 19.67 23.07
N GLN A 137 4.43 20.89 23.30
CA GLN A 137 5.45 21.58 22.52
C GLN A 137 6.76 21.50 23.33
N MET A 138 7.71 20.70 22.84
CA MET A 138 8.98 20.42 23.52
C MET A 138 10.12 20.85 22.61
N THR A 139 10.97 21.73 23.11
CA THR A 139 12.18 22.16 22.40
C THR A 139 13.41 21.50 23.03
N VAL A 140 14.43 21.25 22.21
CA VAL A 140 15.69 20.64 22.64
C VAL A 140 16.89 21.44 22.15
N ASN A 141 17.89 21.50 23.02
CA ASN A 141 19.26 21.84 22.65
C ASN A 141 20.01 20.53 22.41
N TYR A 142 20.85 20.48 21.38
CA TYR A 142 21.65 19.29 21.08
C TYR A 142 23.09 19.64 20.71
N THR A 143 23.98 18.70 21.01
CA THR A 143 25.34 18.67 20.46
C THR A 143 25.43 17.55 19.44
N LYS A 144 26.38 17.63 18.49
CA LYS A 144 26.67 16.56 17.53
C LYS A 144 27.51 15.42 18.15
N ILE A 145 27.76 15.47 19.46
CA ILE A 145 28.51 14.45 20.21
C ILE A 145 27.64 13.19 20.36
N PRO A 146 28.09 12.00 19.90
CA PRO A 146 27.34 10.76 20.04
C PRO A 146 27.01 10.45 21.51
N TYR A 147 25.78 10.05 21.78
CA TYR A 147 25.32 9.78 23.16
C TYR A 147 26.16 8.70 23.88
N LYS A 148 26.76 7.78 23.10
CA LYS A 148 27.69 6.74 23.59
C LYS A 148 29.00 7.28 24.15
N GLU A 149 29.39 8.50 23.81
CA GLU A 149 30.61 9.15 24.30
C GLU A 149 30.31 10.03 25.50
N TRP A 150 29.23 10.80 25.44
CA TRP A 150 28.69 11.54 26.58
C TRP A 150 28.40 10.64 27.79
N ALA A 151 27.83 9.45 27.56
CA ALA A 151 27.56 8.47 28.61
C ALA A 151 28.82 7.87 29.26
N LYS A 152 30.03 8.09 28.71
CA LYS A 152 31.32 7.71 29.32
C LYS A 152 31.93 8.88 30.10
N ASN A 153 31.90 10.07 29.50
CA ASN A 153 32.48 11.30 30.04
C ASN A 153 31.39 12.39 30.07
N PRO A 154 30.48 12.38 31.05
CA PRO A 154 29.43 13.39 31.14
C PRO A 154 30.04 14.77 31.43
N VAL A 155 29.59 15.78 30.69
CA VAL A 155 30.01 17.17 30.85
C VAL A 155 28.90 17.95 31.57
N ASP A 156 29.29 18.89 32.44
CA ASP A 156 28.34 19.77 33.14
C ASP A 156 27.57 20.65 32.14
N LEU A 157 26.23 20.55 32.17
CA LEU A 157 25.30 21.15 31.19
C LEU A 157 25.45 22.68 31.01
N GLU A 158 25.93 23.38 32.05
CA GLU A 158 26.14 24.84 32.04
C GLU A 158 27.43 25.27 31.32
N LEU A 159 28.36 24.34 31.09
CA LEU A 159 29.67 24.56 30.45
C LEU A 159 29.70 24.07 28.99
N VAL A 160 28.56 23.61 28.47
CA VAL A 160 28.43 22.97 27.16
C VAL A 160 28.01 24.01 26.12
N ASP A 161 28.83 24.17 25.09
CA ASP A 161 28.46 24.89 23.88
C ASP A 161 27.53 23.99 23.03
N TRP A 162 26.32 24.47 22.74
CA TRP A 162 25.28 23.67 22.08
C TRP A 162 25.30 23.95 20.57
N ASP A 163 25.57 22.92 19.76
CA ASP A 163 25.61 23.01 18.29
C ASP A 163 24.36 23.70 17.69
N VAL A 164 23.17 23.37 18.24
CA VAL A 164 21.91 24.05 17.94
C VAL A 164 21.02 24.07 19.19
N ALA A 165 20.33 25.18 19.42
CA ALA A 165 19.40 25.39 20.53
C ALA A 165 17.95 25.57 20.06
N ASP A 166 17.01 25.33 20.98
CA ASP A 166 15.55 25.52 20.84
C ASP A 166 14.90 24.89 19.59
N THR A 167 15.44 23.73 19.19
CA THR A 167 14.95 22.95 18.05
C THR A 167 13.73 22.11 18.41
N ARG A 168 12.83 21.83 17.46
CA ARG A 168 11.58 21.11 17.75
C ARG A 168 11.87 19.62 17.92
N PHE A 169 11.52 19.10 19.10
CA PHE A 169 11.61 17.68 19.40
C PHE A 169 10.34 16.96 18.95
N LEU A 170 10.49 15.90 18.17
CA LEU A 170 9.39 15.06 17.67
C LEU A 170 9.57 13.60 18.14
N ILE A 171 8.46 12.88 18.34
CA ILE A 171 8.51 11.46 18.71
C ILE A 171 9.11 10.58 17.59
N ASN A 172 8.86 10.92 16.33
CA ASN A 172 9.36 10.30 15.10
C ASN A 172 9.43 11.35 13.98
N THR A 173 9.85 10.96 12.78
CA THR A 173 9.94 11.84 11.59
C THR A 173 8.64 12.58 11.26
N GLU A 174 7.49 11.93 11.46
CA GLU A 174 6.17 12.47 11.15
C GLU A 174 5.57 13.34 12.28
N GLY A 175 6.18 13.33 13.48
CA GLY A 175 5.60 13.87 14.71
C GLY A 175 4.31 13.17 15.20
N CYS A 176 3.89 12.09 14.54
CA CYS A 176 2.61 11.42 14.77
C CYS A 176 2.67 9.90 14.58
N GLY A 177 1.73 9.20 15.20
CA GLY A 177 1.54 7.76 15.02
C GLY A 177 0.29 7.26 15.75
N TYR A 178 0.03 5.96 15.67
CA TYR A 178 -1.19 5.35 16.23
C TYR A 178 -0.86 4.41 17.41
N PRO A 179 -1.67 4.37 18.48
CA PRO A 179 -1.54 3.36 19.53
C PRO A 179 -1.63 1.93 18.97
N PRO A 180 -0.90 0.95 19.52
CA PRO A 180 -0.08 1.02 20.73
C PRO A 180 1.34 1.57 20.51
N TYR A 181 1.76 1.82 19.27
CA TYR A 181 3.15 2.21 18.95
C TYR A 181 3.49 3.65 19.37
N VAL A 182 2.49 4.54 19.39
CA VAL A 182 2.60 5.91 19.89
C VAL A 182 1.57 6.15 20.98
N ASN A 183 2.05 6.68 22.11
CA ASN A 183 1.26 7.09 23.28
C ASN A 183 1.80 8.45 23.73
N CYS A 184 1.10 9.53 23.41
CA CYS A 184 1.58 10.89 23.69
C CYS A 184 1.46 11.25 25.17
N THR A 185 0.54 10.63 25.91
CA THR A 185 0.44 10.80 27.36
C THR A 185 1.67 10.23 28.09
N GLU A 186 2.25 9.14 27.57
CA GLU A 186 3.46 8.52 28.12
C GLU A 186 4.72 9.24 27.67
N PHE A 187 4.82 9.61 26.38
CA PHE A 187 5.89 10.47 25.86
C PHE A 187 5.99 11.80 26.62
N ALA A 188 4.84 12.46 26.86
CA ALA A 188 4.78 13.69 27.64
C ALA A 188 5.28 13.53 29.08
N LYS A 189 5.00 12.39 29.74
CA LYS A 189 5.53 12.06 31.07
C LYS A 189 7.00 11.68 31.05
N GLN A 190 7.51 11.13 29.95
CA GLN A 190 8.91 10.75 29.82
C GLN A 190 9.82 11.96 29.67
N PHE A 191 9.41 12.99 28.91
CA PHE A 191 10.27 14.13 28.56
C PHE A 191 9.82 15.48 29.13
N GLY A 192 8.51 15.67 29.41
CA GLY A 192 7.96 16.97 29.82
C GLY A 192 8.06 17.29 31.31
N ASN A 193 8.51 16.34 32.14
CA ASN A 193 8.74 16.56 33.57
C ASN A 193 9.97 17.46 33.78
N GLU A 194 9.88 18.44 34.68
CA GLU A 194 10.97 19.39 34.96
C GLU A 194 12.28 18.69 35.36
N HIS A 195 12.20 17.57 36.08
CA HIS A 195 13.34 16.74 36.50
C HIS A 195 14.05 16.02 35.33
N VAL A 196 13.55 16.18 34.09
CA VAL A 196 14.14 15.67 32.85
C VAL A 196 14.75 16.80 32.00
N ARG A 197 14.42 18.09 32.27
CA ARG A 197 15.09 19.25 31.66
C ARG A 197 16.59 19.34 31.97
N THR A 198 17.07 18.60 32.98
CA THR A 198 18.50 18.46 33.34
C THR A 198 19.07 17.07 33.03
N ARG A 199 18.38 16.25 32.22
CA ARG A 199 18.85 14.92 31.81
C ARG A 199 19.10 14.86 30.31
N THR A 200 20.32 14.48 29.95
CA THR A 200 20.68 14.19 28.56
C THR A 200 20.16 12.84 28.09
N PHE A 201 19.64 12.77 26.87
CA PHE A 201 19.08 11.57 26.26
C PHE A 201 19.50 11.41 24.78
N PRO A 202 19.47 10.20 24.21
CA PRO A 202 19.81 9.96 22.81
C PRO A 202 18.71 10.46 21.87
N CYS A 203 19.11 11.16 20.82
CA CYS A 203 18.21 11.74 19.81
C CYS A 203 18.84 11.71 18.41
N TYR A 204 18.02 11.84 17.36
CA TYR A 204 18.48 11.85 15.97
C TYR A 204 18.17 13.20 15.33
N TYR A 205 19.21 13.93 14.92
CA TYR A 205 19.08 15.23 14.26
C TYR A 205 19.04 15.07 12.73
N SER A 206 18.32 15.97 12.06
CA SER A 206 18.30 16.04 10.59
C SER A 206 19.51 16.83 10.08
N ARG A 207 20.24 16.30 9.09
CA ARG A 207 21.32 17.03 8.39
C ARG A 207 20.80 18.00 7.33
N ALA A 208 19.54 17.84 6.90
CA ALA A 208 18.86 18.75 5.97
C ALA A 208 18.12 19.90 6.70
N PHE A 209 17.60 19.66 7.90
CA PHE A 209 16.72 20.57 8.64
C PHE A 209 17.15 20.69 10.11
N ASN A 210 18.11 21.58 10.40
CA ASN A 210 18.67 21.77 11.74
C ASN A 210 17.62 22.09 12.84
N GLU A 211 16.44 22.60 12.46
CA GLU A 211 15.30 22.90 13.37
C GLU A 211 14.56 21.65 13.90
N LEU A 212 14.86 20.44 13.40
CA LEU A 212 14.09 19.22 13.65
C LEU A 212 14.94 18.09 14.24
N VAL A 213 14.48 17.53 15.35
CA VAL A 213 15.12 16.43 16.07
C VAL A 213 14.09 15.38 16.46
N THR A 214 14.42 14.08 16.30
CA THR A 214 13.51 12.97 16.59
C THR A 214 13.98 12.07 17.73
N ALA A 215 13.04 11.56 18.53
CA ALA A 215 13.29 10.60 19.61
C ALA A 215 13.54 9.17 19.08
N ARG A 216 12.89 8.82 17.95
CA ARG A 216 12.99 7.52 17.30
C ARG A 216 13.15 7.70 15.79
N TYR A 217 14.21 7.09 15.25
CA TYR A 217 14.48 6.99 13.83
C TYR A 217 14.76 5.53 13.46
N SER A 218 14.17 5.05 12.37
CA SER A 218 14.36 3.67 11.87
C SER A 218 14.37 3.63 10.33
N TRP A 219 15.51 4.03 9.75
CA TRP A 219 15.75 4.03 8.30
C TRP A 219 15.35 2.71 7.62
N GLU A 220 15.79 1.57 8.20
CA GLU A 220 15.51 0.25 7.65
C GLU A 220 14.02 -0.09 7.55
N GLU A 221 13.21 0.30 8.52
CA GLU A 221 11.78 -0.06 8.56
C GLU A 221 11.01 0.75 7.51
N ASN A 222 11.23 2.06 7.48
CA ASN A 222 10.67 2.97 6.48
C ASN A 222 11.07 2.54 5.06
N LEU A 223 12.34 2.18 4.84
CA LEU A 223 12.81 1.67 3.57
C LEU A 223 12.17 0.33 3.18
N LYS A 224 12.02 -0.62 4.13
CA LYS A 224 11.35 -1.91 3.88
C LYS A 224 9.88 -1.72 3.49
N HIS A 225 9.15 -0.83 4.16
CA HIS A 225 7.75 -0.53 3.82
C HIS A 225 7.62 0.19 2.48
N LEU A 226 8.51 1.15 2.17
CA LEU A 226 8.57 1.83 0.88
C LEU A 226 8.85 0.85 -0.27
N ILE A 227 9.89 0.03 -0.16
CA ILE A 227 10.26 -0.97 -1.18
C ILE A 227 9.13 -1.98 -1.39
N LEU A 228 8.55 -2.51 -0.31
CA LEU A 228 7.50 -3.53 -0.39
C LEU A 228 6.19 -3.00 -0.99
N SER A 229 5.79 -1.77 -0.64
CA SER A 229 4.58 -1.13 -1.19
C SER A 229 4.72 -0.73 -2.66
N ILE A 230 5.93 -0.46 -3.15
CA ILE A 230 6.19 -0.22 -4.58
C ILE A 230 6.32 -1.54 -5.36
N ILE A 231 7.11 -2.51 -4.88
CA ILE A 231 7.43 -3.73 -5.65
C ILE A 231 6.20 -4.64 -5.81
N ILE A 232 5.41 -4.89 -4.76
CA ILE A 232 4.34 -5.89 -4.83
C ILE A 232 3.28 -5.54 -5.89
N PRO A 233 2.69 -4.33 -5.92
CA PRO A 233 1.70 -3.98 -6.94
C PRO A 233 2.29 -3.99 -8.36
N ASN A 234 3.50 -3.45 -8.54
CA ASN A 234 4.14 -3.36 -9.86
C ASN A 234 4.51 -4.74 -10.43
N VAL A 235 4.98 -5.68 -9.60
CA VAL A 235 5.25 -7.07 -10.03
C VAL A 235 3.95 -7.80 -10.34
N LEU A 236 2.91 -7.67 -9.52
CA LEU A 236 1.60 -8.29 -9.80
C LEU A 236 0.97 -7.75 -11.09
N PHE A 237 1.07 -6.43 -11.34
CA PHE A 237 0.66 -5.81 -12.59
C PHE A 237 1.44 -6.36 -13.79
N ALA A 238 2.79 -6.30 -13.73
CA ALA A 238 3.65 -6.73 -14.82
C ALA A 238 3.48 -8.22 -15.19
N VAL A 239 3.34 -9.10 -14.20
CA VAL A 239 3.07 -10.53 -14.42
C VAL A 239 1.68 -10.74 -15.04
N SER A 240 0.66 -10.01 -14.57
CA SER A 240 -0.71 -10.13 -15.09
C SER A 240 -0.79 -9.69 -16.56
N ILE A 241 -0.21 -8.54 -16.90
CA ILE A 241 -0.15 -8.03 -18.27
C ILE A 241 0.77 -8.90 -19.16
N GLY A 242 1.87 -9.43 -18.62
CA GLY A 242 2.79 -10.32 -19.33
C GLY A 242 2.12 -11.63 -19.77
N VAL A 243 1.34 -12.27 -18.89
CA VAL A 243 0.61 -13.50 -19.24
C VAL A 243 -0.54 -13.22 -20.20
N LEU A 244 -1.27 -12.12 -20.02
CA LEU A 244 -2.36 -11.72 -20.93
C LEU A 244 -1.83 -11.41 -22.34
N SER A 245 -0.76 -10.62 -22.45
CA SER A 245 -0.14 -10.32 -23.76
C SER A 245 0.41 -11.58 -24.43
N TYR A 246 1.06 -12.49 -23.69
CA TYR A 246 1.51 -13.78 -24.22
C TYR A 246 0.36 -14.66 -24.75
N TRP A 247 -0.83 -14.62 -24.15
CA TRP A 247 -1.99 -15.42 -24.60
C TRP A 247 -2.83 -14.79 -25.71
N TYR A 248 -2.86 -13.46 -25.81
CA TYR A 248 -3.79 -12.73 -26.69
C TYR A 248 -3.13 -11.87 -27.77
N CYS A 249 -1.79 -11.77 -27.80
CA CYS A 249 -1.07 -11.02 -28.85
C CYS A 249 -0.52 -11.94 -29.96
N PRO A 250 -1.21 -12.09 -31.12
CA PRO A 250 -0.70 -12.86 -32.26
C PRO A 250 0.54 -12.21 -32.91
N CYS A 251 0.83 -10.95 -32.60
CA CYS A 251 2.03 -10.26 -33.07
C CYS A 251 3.29 -10.62 -32.25
N CYS A 252 3.15 -11.00 -30.97
CA CYS A 252 4.29 -11.47 -30.17
C CYS A 252 4.86 -12.78 -30.73
N GLU A 253 4.02 -13.70 -31.18
CA GLU A 253 4.46 -14.95 -31.83
C GLU A 253 5.27 -14.66 -33.11
N LYS A 254 4.80 -13.74 -33.96
CA LYS A 254 5.49 -13.34 -35.20
C LYS A 254 6.76 -12.50 -34.95
N ALA A 255 6.78 -11.66 -33.92
CA ALA A 255 7.94 -10.85 -33.55
C ALA A 255 9.05 -11.72 -32.95
N CYS A 256 8.71 -12.65 -32.05
CA CYS A 256 9.67 -13.59 -31.48
C CYS A 256 10.19 -14.63 -32.48
N HIS A 257 9.43 -14.94 -33.54
CA HIS A 257 9.90 -15.82 -34.63
C HIS A 257 10.83 -15.14 -35.66
N LYS A 258 11.12 -13.83 -35.55
CA LYS A 258 12.23 -13.20 -36.30
C LYS A 258 13.56 -13.51 -35.59
N ASP A 259 14.09 -14.71 -35.85
CA ASP A 259 15.37 -15.21 -35.34
C ASP A 259 16.52 -14.21 -35.59
N PRO A 260 17.28 -13.77 -34.56
CA PRO A 260 18.28 -12.69 -34.67
C PRO A 260 19.60 -13.17 -35.33
N ARG A 261 19.52 -13.79 -36.52
CA ARG A 261 20.64 -14.48 -37.18
C ARG A 261 20.73 -14.31 -38.70
N VAL A 262 20.99 -13.07 -39.15
CA VAL A 262 21.86 -12.86 -40.33
C VAL A 262 22.80 -11.69 -40.03
N TYR A 263 24.10 -11.97 -39.98
CA TYR A 263 25.16 -10.97 -40.13
C TYR A 263 25.57 -10.90 -41.62
N ALA A 264 26.07 -9.73 -42.04
CA ALA A 264 26.25 -9.32 -43.44
C ALA A 264 24.91 -9.07 -44.19
N GLU A 265 24.78 -8.09 -45.10
CA GLU A 265 25.75 -7.13 -45.65
C GLU A 265 25.56 -5.70 -45.05
N PHE A 266 26.32 -4.70 -45.52
CA PHE A 266 26.09 -3.26 -45.26
C PHE A 266 25.50 -2.52 -46.48
N PRO A 267 24.18 -2.29 -46.57
CA PRO A 267 23.59 -1.27 -47.43
C PRO A 267 23.61 0.12 -46.76
N SER A 268 23.64 1.19 -47.55
CA SER A 268 23.83 2.55 -47.03
C SER A 268 22.66 3.06 -46.17
N ALA A 269 22.98 3.91 -45.18
CA ALA A 269 22.02 4.42 -44.20
C ALA A 269 20.85 5.24 -44.78
N LYS A 270 20.93 5.69 -46.04
CA LYS A 270 19.93 6.58 -46.65
C LYS A 270 18.67 5.84 -47.11
N GLU A 271 18.82 4.67 -47.73
CA GLU A 271 17.68 3.80 -48.06
C GLU A 271 17.02 3.20 -46.82
N LYS A 272 17.84 2.80 -45.83
CA LYS A 272 17.37 2.15 -44.62
C LYS A 272 16.40 3.05 -43.83
N LYS A 273 16.60 4.37 -43.86
CA LYS A 273 15.66 5.31 -43.25
C LYS A 273 14.31 5.32 -44.00
N ILE A 274 14.31 5.52 -45.33
CA ILE A 274 13.07 5.64 -46.13
C ILE A 274 12.21 4.37 -45.98
N ARG A 275 12.79 3.18 -46.19
CA ARG A 275 12.05 1.91 -46.07
C ARG A 275 11.55 1.64 -44.64
N SER A 276 12.19 2.19 -43.61
CA SER A 276 11.72 2.03 -42.22
C SER A 276 10.40 2.76 -42.01
N TRP A 277 10.32 4.05 -42.35
CA TRP A 277 9.07 4.82 -42.21
C TRP A 277 7.95 4.25 -43.08
N GLU A 278 8.28 3.77 -44.28
CA GLU A 278 7.31 3.25 -45.24
C GLU A 278 6.72 1.89 -44.80
N ILE A 279 7.52 1.00 -44.21
CA ILE A 279 7.03 -0.25 -43.60
C ILE A 279 6.23 0.03 -42.30
N GLU A 280 6.71 0.94 -41.46
CA GLU A 280 6.09 1.30 -40.18
C GLU A 280 4.71 1.97 -40.37
N TYR A 281 4.52 2.73 -41.45
CA TYR A 281 3.20 3.24 -41.87
C TYR A 281 2.24 2.11 -42.31
N ILE A 282 2.74 1.14 -43.08
CA ILE A 282 1.93 0.03 -43.61
C ILE A 282 1.51 -0.95 -42.52
N GLU A 283 2.42 -1.33 -41.59
CA GLU A 283 2.07 -2.16 -40.42
C GLU A 283 1.06 -1.43 -39.49
N SER A 284 1.08 -0.09 -39.46
CA SER A 284 0.07 0.70 -38.73
C SER A 284 -1.31 0.67 -39.40
N GLU A 285 -1.41 0.85 -40.73
CA GLU A 285 -2.70 0.77 -41.44
C GLU A 285 -3.29 -0.64 -41.43
N GLU A 286 -2.49 -1.70 -41.55
CA GLU A 286 -2.97 -3.09 -41.45
C GLU A 286 -3.47 -3.47 -40.05
N CYS A 287 -2.97 -2.81 -39.00
CA CYS A 287 -3.46 -2.98 -37.62
C CYS A 287 -4.76 -2.21 -37.37
N ILE A 288 -4.91 -1.00 -37.92
CA ILE A 288 -6.10 -0.17 -37.71
C ILE A 288 -7.30 -0.72 -38.50
N ASN A 289 -7.10 -1.21 -39.72
CA ASN A 289 -8.18 -1.73 -40.59
C ASN A 289 -8.64 -3.16 -40.25
N LYS A 290 -8.44 -3.63 -39.00
CA LYS A 290 -8.87 -4.95 -38.49
C LYS A 290 -9.58 -4.90 -37.13
N LEU A 291 -10.10 -3.72 -36.76
CA LEU A 291 -11.11 -3.50 -35.72
C LEU A 291 -12.52 -3.42 -36.33
#